data_AF-N1PLA7-F1
#
_entry.id   AF-N1PLA7-F1
#
_cell.length_a   1.000
_cell.length_b   1.000
_cell.length_c   1.000
_cell.angle_alpha   90.00
_cell.angle_beta   90.00
_cell.angle_gamma   90.00
#
_symmetry.space_group_name_H-M   'P 1'
#
loop_
_entity.id
_entity.type
_entity.pdbx_description
1 polymer ?
#
loop_
_entity_poly.entity_id
_entity_poly.type
_entity_poly.pdbx_seq_one_letter_code
_entity_poly.pdbx_strand_id
1 'polypeptide(L)'
;ICKHYQRGLCKKAESCEFAHTFNLRDERECKEFSRYGICPNGDDCTYLHVPPTSDLRRPACPHYARGFCPLGPYCNLRHIHHTKLCPYYLAGFCPNGRKNPPLADRVVCCEHGAHARWIKDEDMNPKKPEVRKIKDPEVEKAEQEERENEFYAEMERNKESWERGERGAGRWNFRSRGRRGGGGRGHGRPRN
;
A
#
# COMPACT_ATOMS: atom_id res chain seq x y z
N ILE A 1 19.28 4.71 3.72
CA ILE A 1 19.49 4.07 2.40
C ILE A 1 20.40 4.96 1.56
N CYS A 2 21.49 4.42 0.99
CA CYS A 2 22.46 5.17 0.20
C CYS A 2 21.88 5.62 -1.16
N LYS A 3 21.80 6.93 -1.41
CA LYS A 3 21.29 7.49 -2.69
C LYS A 3 22.15 7.11 -3.91
N HIS A 4 23.45 6.90 -3.71
CA HIS A 4 24.36 6.49 -4.78
C HIS A 4 24.22 5.01 -5.13
N TYR A 5 23.90 4.17 -4.14
CA TYR A 5 23.67 2.74 -4.33
C TYR A 5 22.40 2.48 -5.14
N GLN A 6 21.33 3.25 -4.89
CA GLN A 6 20.07 3.16 -5.66
C GLN A 6 20.25 3.39 -7.16
N ARG A 7 21.32 4.08 -7.57
CA ARG A 7 21.64 4.36 -8.97
C ARG A 7 22.74 3.47 -9.53
N GLY A 8 23.22 2.47 -8.77
CA GLY A 8 24.35 1.61 -9.14
C GLY A 8 25.71 2.30 -9.12
N LEU A 9 25.82 3.50 -8.52
CA LEU A 9 27.00 4.36 -8.58
C LEU A 9 27.75 4.42 -7.25
N CYS A 10 27.41 3.59 -6.27
CA CYS A 10 28.11 3.59 -4.99
C CYS A 10 29.45 2.85 -5.11
N LYS A 11 30.55 3.60 -5.00
CA LYS A 11 31.92 3.08 -5.01
C LYS A 11 32.36 2.46 -3.68
N LYS A 12 31.62 2.74 -2.60
CA LYS A 12 31.98 2.30 -1.24
C LYS A 12 31.44 0.92 -0.89
N ALA A 13 30.68 0.24 -1.77
CA ALA A 13 30.19 -1.13 -1.59
C ALA A 13 29.85 -1.46 -0.11
N GLU A 14 30.53 -2.42 0.52
CA GLU A 14 30.29 -2.81 1.92
C GLU A 14 30.84 -1.82 2.97
N SER A 15 31.75 -0.93 2.60
CA SER A 15 32.28 0.14 3.46
C SER A 15 31.47 1.44 3.38
N CYS A 16 30.26 1.40 2.82
CA CYS A 16 29.38 2.55 2.81
C CYS A 16 28.69 2.73 4.17
N GLU A 17 28.80 3.93 4.73
CA GLU A 17 28.10 4.33 5.97
C GLU A 17 26.57 4.29 5.84
N PHE A 18 26.05 4.23 4.61
CA PHE A 18 24.62 4.21 4.33
C PHE A 18 24.18 2.82 3.85
N ALA A 19 23.06 2.33 4.39
CA ALA A 19 22.51 1.02 4.03
C ALA A 19 22.34 0.81 2.51
N HIS A 20 22.83 -0.32 2.02
CA HIS A 20 22.74 -0.85 0.65
C HIS A 20 21.66 -1.92 0.50
N THR A 21 20.61 -1.85 1.33
CA THR A 21 19.42 -2.67 1.17
C THR A 21 18.45 -1.94 0.24
N PHE A 22 18.19 -2.50 -0.93
CA PHE A 22 17.28 -1.92 -1.92
C PHE A 22 16.32 -2.99 -2.45
N ASN A 23 15.34 -3.34 -1.62
CA ASN A 23 14.19 -4.11 -2.09
C ASN A 23 13.12 -3.12 -2.56
N LEU A 24 13.25 -2.62 -3.78
CA LEU A 24 12.21 -1.79 -4.41
C LEU A 24 10.86 -2.51 -4.57
N ARG A 25 10.89 -3.85 -4.57
CA ARG A 25 9.76 -4.70 -4.93
C ARG A 25 8.73 -4.86 -3.82
N ASP A 26 9.07 -4.50 -2.57
CA ASP A 26 8.44 -5.15 -1.41
C ASP A 26 7.61 -4.26 -0.48
N GLU A 27 7.53 -2.94 -0.69
CA GLU A 27 6.89 -2.07 0.32
C GLU A 27 5.54 -1.47 -0.09
N ARG A 28 5.17 -1.48 -1.38
CA ARG A 28 3.91 -0.88 -1.86
C ARG A 28 3.17 -1.76 -2.86
N GLU A 29 1.86 -1.84 -2.65
CA GLU A 29 0.92 -2.49 -3.59
C GLU A 29 0.72 -1.63 -4.85
N CYS A 30 0.61 -2.29 -6.01
CA CYS A 30 0.22 -1.63 -7.26
C CYS A 30 -1.23 -1.17 -7.15
N LYS A 31 -1.50 0.13 -7.36
CA LYS A 31 -2.85 0.69 -7.20
C LYS A 31 -3.80 0.18 -8.29
N GLU A 32 -3.32 0.10 -9.51
CA GLU A 32 -4.10 -0.34 -10.68
C GLU A 32 -4.48 -1.81 -10.54
N PHE A 33 -3.49 -2.67 -10.24
CA PHE A 33 -3.74 -4.11 -10.03
C PHE A 33 -4.61 -4.37 -8.78
N SER A 34 -4.39 -3.61 -7.71
CA SER A 34 -5.15 -3.70 -6.46
C SER A 34 -6.65 -3.37 -6.65
N ARG A 35 -6.96 -2.45 -7.57
CA ARG A 35 -8.33 -2.02 -7.87
C ARG A 35 -8.98 -2.88 -8.95
N TYR A 36 -8.30 -3.03 -10.08
CA TYR A 36 -8.86 -3.59 -11.32
C TYR A 36 -8.45 -5.04 -11.60
N GLY A 37 -7.40 -5.54 -10.93
CA GLY A 37 -6.81 -6.84 -11.26
C GLY A 37 -5.93 -6.83 -12.51
N ILE A 38 -5.73 -5.67 -13.14
CA ILE A 38 -4.90 -5.47 -14.34
C ILE A 38 -3.89 -4.36 -14.07
N CYS A 39 -2.66 -4.53 -14.56
CA CYS A 39 -1.63 -3.49 -14.58
C CYS A 39 -1.10 -3.31 -16.00
N PRO A 40 -0.94 -2.07 -16.51
CA PRO A 40 -0.34 -1.85 -17.82
C PRO A 40 1.12 -2.30 -17.92
N ASN A 41 1.82 -2.40 -16.78
CA ASN A 41 3.20 -2.89 -16.71
C ASN A 41 3.29 -4.43 -16.61
N GLY A 42 2.17 -5.15 -16.49
CA GLY A 42 2.15 -6.60 -16.37
C GLY A 42 3.04 -7.14 -15.25
N ASP A 43 3.72 -8.25 -15.49
CA ASP A 43 4.59 -8.94 -14.51
C ASP A 43 5.92 -8.19 -14.22
N ASP A 44 6.29 -7.25 -15.09
CA ASP A 44 7.46 -6.38 -14.92
C ASP A 44 7.17 -5.18 -14.00
N CYS A 45 5.96 -5.09 -13.46
CA CYS A 45 5.61 -4.08 -12.48
C CYS A 45 6.51 -4.17 -11.24
N THR A 46 7.07 -3.03 -10.83
CA THR A 46 7.92 -2.93 -9.65
C THR A 46 7.15 -3.01 -8.33
N TYR A 47 5.83 -2.88 -8.37
CA TYR A 47 4.96 -2.89 -7.21
C TYR A 47 4.34 -4.27 -6.97
N LEU A 48 3.92 -4.55 -5.73
CA LEU A 48 3.32 -5.83 -5.38
C LEU A 48 1.92 -5.98 -6.00
N HIS A 49 1.74 -7.05 -6.77
CA HIS A 49 0.46 -7.44 -7.36
C HIS A 49 -0.32 -8.33 -6.38
N VAL A 50 -1.19 -7.70 -5.59
CA VAL A 50 -2.14 -8.40 -4.70
C VAL A 50 -3.53 -8.37 -5.36
N PRO A 51 -4.09 -9.51 -5.81
CA PRO A 51 -5.39 -9.54 -6.47
C PRO A 51 -6.49 -8.93 -5.60
N PRO A 52 -7.50 -8.27 -6.19
CA PRO A 52 -8.62 -7.69 -5.44
C PRO A 52 -9.45 -8.75 -4.69
N THR A 53 -9.50 -9.97 -5.21
CA THR A 53 -10.20 -11.12 -4.63
C THR A 53 -9.37 -11.92 -3.64
N SER A 54 -8.11 -11.54 -3.41
CA SER A 54 -7.19 -12.34 -2.61
C SER A 54 -7.60 -12.47 -1.15
N ASP A 55 -7.34 -13.64 -0.59
CA ASP A 55 -7.58 -13.97 0.82
C ASP A 55 -6.79 -13.05 1.79
N LEU A 56 -5.67 -12.49 1.33
CA LEU A 56 -4.82 -11.58 2.10
C LEU A 56 -5.48 -10.24 2.41
N ARG A 57 -6.43 -9.80 1.57
CA ARG A 57 -7.22 -8.57 1.79
C ARG A 57 -8.30 -8.74 2.84
N ARG A 58 -8.67 -9.99 3.17
CA ARG A 58 -9.70 -10.23 4.17
C ARG A 58 -9.20 -9.81 5.55
N PRO A 59 -10.03 -9.07 6.32
CA PRO A 59 -9.65 -8.67 7.67
C PRO A 59 -9.41 -9.89 8.54
N ALA A 60 -8.49 -9.76 9.49
CA ALA A 60 -8.22 -10.81 10.44
C ALA A 60 -9.44 -11.07 11.34
N CYS A 61 -9.66 -12.34 11.68
CA CYS A 61 -10.76 -12.77 12.52
C CYS A 61 -10.55 -12.35 13.98
N PRO A 62 -11.43 -11.51 14.57
CA PRO A 62 -11.33 -11.12 15.98
C PRO A 62 -11.50 -12.29 16.94
N HIS A 63 -12.30 -13.30 16.55
CA HIS A 63 -12.51 -14.49 17.37
C HIS A 63 -11.25 -15.34 17.42
N TYR A 64 -10.64 -15.60 16.26
CA TYR A 64 -9.39 -16.34 16.17
C TYR A 64 -8.22 -15.62 16.86
N ALA A 65 -8.14 -14.28 16.74
CA ALA A 65 -7.14 -13.48 17.45
C ALA A 65 -7.23 -13.63 18.98
N ARG A 66 -8.42 -13.90 19.53
CA ARG A 66 -8.64 -14.22 20.95
C ARG A 66 -8.34 -15.67 21.32
N GLY A 67 -7.99 -16.50 20.35
CA GLY A 67 -7.57 -17.89 20.53
C GLY A 67 -8.49 -18.91 19.88
N PHE A 68 -9.77 -18.59 19.63
CA PHE A 68 -10.71 -19.55 19.07
C PHE A 68 -11.80 -18.91 18.20
N CYS A 69 -11.99 -19.44 17.00
CA CYS A 69 -13.09 -19.10 16.12
C CYS A 69 -14.04 -20.31 15.97
N PRO A 70 -15.34 -20.17 16.27
CA PRO A 70 -16.28 -21.29 16.23
C PRO A 70 -16.52 -21.84 14.82
N LEU A 71 -16.24 -21.06 13.78
CA LEU A 71 -16.39 -21.50 12.38
C LEU A 71 -15.15 -22.21 11.83
N GLY A 72 -14.02 -22.16 12.55
CA GLY A 72 -12.77 -22.80 12.12
C GLY A 72 -12.39 -22.47 10.66
N PRO A 73 -12.13 -23.48 9.80
CA PRO A 73 -11.67 -23.26 8.43
C PRO A 73 -12.73 -22.61 7.52
N TYR A 74 -14.00 -22.63 7.93
CA TYR A 74 -15.11 -22.07 7.17
C TYR A 74 -15.36 -20.59 7.47
N CYS A 75 -14.55 -19.95 8.31
CA CYS A 75 -14.70 -18.53 8.60
C CYS A 75 -14.46 -17.66 7.35
N ASN A 76 -15.31 -16.66 7.14
CA ASN A 76 -15.10 -15.65 6.10
C ASN A 76 -13.87 -14.76 6.37
N LEU A 77 -13.49 -14.59 7.64
CA LEU A 77 -12.34 -13.79 8.07
C LEU A 77 -11.05 -14.60 8.04
N ARG A 78 -9.91 -13.90 7.91
CA ARG A 78 -8.60 -14.55 7.84
C ARG A 78 -8.12 -14.98 9.23
N HIS A 79 -7.67 -16.22 9.36
CA HIS A 79 -7.03 -16.75 10.57
C HIS A 79 -5.51 -16.62 10.44
N ILE A 80 -4.87 -15.93 11.39
CA ILE A 80 -3.42 -15.71 11.44
C ILE A 80 -2.85 -16.48 12.62
N HIS A 81 -2.06 -17.51 12.34
CA HIS A 81 -1.48 -18.37 13.36
C HIS A 81 -0.18 -17.77 13.91
N HIS A 82 -0.11 -17.63 15.23
CA HIS A 82 1.09 -17.17 15.94
C HIS A 82 1.83 -18.36 16.55
N THR A 83 3.14 -18.43 16.32
CA THR A 83 3.96 -19.58 16.74
C THR A 83 4.23 -19.64 18.23
N LYS A 84 4.33 -18.48 18.90
CA LYS A 84 4.58 -18.39 20.34
C LYS A 84 3.45 -17.58 20.98
N LEU A 85 2.65 -18.22 21.83
CA LEU A 85 1.64 -17.55 22.64
C LEU A 85 2.24 -17.12 23.98
N CYS A 86 1.81 -15.98 24.51
CA CYS A 86 2.28 -15.49 25.81
C CYS A 86 1.72 -16.34 26.96
N PRO A 87 2.57 -17.02 27.76
CA PRO A 87 2.11 -17.86 28.87
C PRO A 87 1.37 -17.08 29.96
N TYR A 88 1.80 -15.84 30.26
CA TYR A 88 1.14 -15.00 31.25
C TYR A 88 -0.27 -14.59 30.84
N TYR A 89 -0.48 -14.37 29.54
CA TYR A 89 -1.81 -14.10 29.03
C TYR A 89 -2.71 -15.34 29.12
N LEU A 90 -2.17 -16.53 28.82
CA LEU A 90 -2.89 -17.78 29.01
C LEU A 90 -3.26 -18.03 30.49
N ALA A 91 -2.43 -17.55 31.41
CA ALA A 91 -2.72 -17.56 32.85
C ALA A 91 -3.74 -16.48 33.29
N GLY A 92 -4.20 -15.62 32.37
CA GLY A 92 -5.28 -14.66 32.56
C GLY A 92 -4.87 -13.19 32.42
N PHE A 93 -3.61 -12.83 32.72
CA PHE A 93 -3.17 -11.44 32.63
C PHE A 93 -1.68 -11.31 32.29
N CYS A 94 -1.39 -10.59 31.20
CA CYS A 94 -0.03 -10.23 30.81
C CYS A 94 0.27 -8.78 31.23
N PRO A 95 1.22 -8.53 32.15
CA PRO A 95 1.57 -7.18 32.59
C PRO A 95 2.14 -6.33 31.43
N ASN A 96 2.79 -6.97 30.47
CA ASN A 96 3.36 -6.32 29.28
C ASN A 96 2.36 -6.16 28.12
N GLY A 97 1.06 -6.45 28.34
CA GLY A 97 0.11 -6.60 27.25
C GLY A 97 -0.29 -5.33 26.50
N ARG A 98 0.17 -4.15 26.96
CA ARG A 98 -0.03 -2.85 26.30
C ARG A 98 1.27 -2.21 25.80
N LYS A 99 2.41 -2.89 25.97
CA LYS A 99 3.72 -2.31 25.69
C LYS A 99 3.95 -2.04 24.20
N ASN A 100 3.40 -2.89 23.34
CA ASN A 100 3.59 -2.84 21.89
C ASN A 100 2.28 -2.54 21.15
N PRO A 101 2.34 -1.85 19.99
CA PRO A 101 1.16 -1.64 19.15
C PRO A 101 0.62 -2.97 18.62
N PRO A 102 -0.71 -3.09 18.42
CA PRO A 102 -1.30 -4.28 17.83
C PRO A 102 -0.88 -4.42 16.36
N LEU A 103 -0.69 -5.66 15.93
CA LEU A 103 -0.48 -6.02 14.53
C LEU A 103 -1.77 -5.86 13.72
N ALA A 104 -1.69 -6.11 12.41
CA ALA A 104 -2.84 -6.05 11.48
C ALA A 104 -4.03 -6.93 11.89
N ASP A 105 -3.79 -7.92 12.77
CA ASP A 105 -4.78 -8.84 13.29
C ASP A 105 -5.31 -8.50 14.70
N ARG A 106 -4.94 -7.34 15.23
CA ARG A 106 -5.26 -6.87 16.59
C ARG A 106 -4.61 -7.68 17.72
N VAL A 107 -3.65 -8.55 17.40
CA VAL A 107 -2.83 -9.28 18.38
C VAL A 107 -1.63 -8.43 18.78
N VAL A 108 -1.26 -8.49 20.05
CA VAL A 108 -0.07 -7.83 20.60
C VAL A 108 1.00 -8.90 20.83
N CYS A 109 2.19 -8.68 20.30
CA CYS A 109 3.36 -9.50 20.62
C CYS A 109 4.11 -8.86 21.77
N CYS A 110 4.08 -9.47 22.96
CA CYS A 110 4.93 -9.08 24.08
C CYS A 110 6.24 -9.88 24.07
N GLU A 111 7.12 -9.61 25.03
CA GLU A 111 8.40 -10.31 25.20
C GLU A 111 8.24 -11.82 25.39
N HIS A 112 7.10 -12.25 25.94
CA HIS A 112 6.82 -13.66 26.23
C HIS A 112 5.99 -14.35 25.14
N GLY A 113 5.49 -13.61 24.14
CA GLY A 113 4.72 -14.17 23.02
C GLY A 113 3.53 -13.32 22.59
N ALA A 114 2.78 -13.85 21.62
CA ALA A 114 1.57 -13.26 21.08
C ALA A 114 0.37 -13.48 22.02
N HIS A 115 -0.44 -12.45 22.19
CA HIS A 115 -1.73 -12.54 22.85
C HIS A 115 -2.67 -11.43 22.38
N ALA A 116 -3.98 -11.62 22.55
CA ALA A 116 -4.93 -10.58 22.17
C ALA A 116 -4.73 -9.30 22.99
N ARG A 117 -5.06 -8.17 22.37
CA ARG A 117 -5.13 -6.89 23.07
C ARG A 117 -6.25 -6.94 24.11
N TRP A 118 -5.99 -6.42 25.30
CA TRP A 118 -7.04 -6.22 26.30
C TRP A 118 -8.07 -5.20 25.81
N ILE A 119 -9.33 -5.57 25.88
CA ILE A 119 -10.51 -4.77 25.50
C ILE A 119 -11.46 -4.79 26.71
N LYS A 120 -12.20 -3.71 26.94
CA LYS A 120 -13.20 -3.64 28.02
C LYS A 120 -14.34 -4.63 27.75
N ASP A 121 -14.99 -5.10 28.80
CA ASP A 121 -16.08 -6.09 28.69
C ASP A 121 -17.26 -5.58 27.84
N GLU A 122 -17.55 -4.28 27.89
CA GLU A 122 -18.59 -3.61 27.07
C GLU A 122 -18.32 -3.73 25.56
N ASP A 123 -17.04 -3.65 25.17
CA ASP A 123 -16.57 -3.75 23.78
C ASP A 123 -16.29 -5.21 23.38
N MET A 124 -16.54 -6.17 24.28
CA MET A 124 -16.24 -7.60 24.09
C MET A 124 -17.31 -8.33 23.25
N ASN A 125 -18.15 -7.61 22.52
CA ASN A 125 -19.17 -8.20 21.64
C ASN A 125 -18.79 -8.11 20.15
N PRO A 126 -17.80 -8.88 19.67
CA PRO A 126 -17.52 -8.94 18.24
C PRO A 126 -18.70 -9.57 17.52
N LYS A 127 -19.01 -9.02 16.34
CA LYS A 127 -20.00 -9.56 15.42
C LYS A 127 -19.83 -11.07 15.28
N LYS A 128 -20.95 -11.79 15.26
CA LYS A 128 -20.95 -13.25 15.05
C LYS A 128 -20.16 -13.55 13.76
N PRO A 129 -19.23 -14.51 13.79
CA PRO A 129 -18.46 -14.86 12.61
C PRO A 129 -19.42 -15.45 11.57
N GLU A 130 -19.16 -15.18 10.29
CA GLU A 130 -19.99 -15.68 9.19
C GLU A 130 -19.20 -16.69 8.37
N VAL A 131 -19.93 -17.61 7.72
CA VAL A 131 -19.33 -18.63 6.87
C VAL A 131 -18.82 -17.99 5.57
N ARG A 132 -17.65 -18.41 5.10
CA ARG A 132 -17.09 -18.00 3.81
C ARG A 132 -18.06 -18.40 2.69
N LYS A 133 -18.61 -17.41 2.00
CA LYS A 133 -19.40 -17.62 0.79
C LYS A 133 -18.42 -17.88 -0.36
N ILE A 134 -18.54 -19.03 -1.01
CA ILE A 134 -17.82 -19.33 -2.26
C ILE A 134 -18.65 -18.68 -3.37
N LYS A 135 -18.04 -17.77 -4.14
CA LYS A 135 -18.71 -17.15 -5.29
C LYS A 135 -18.68 -18.13 -6.45
N ASP A 136 -19.73 -18.08 -7.27
CA ASP A 136 -19.79 -18.86 -8.51
C ASP A 136 -18.71 -18.35 -9.49
N PRO A 137 -17.96 -19.23 -10.16
CA PRO A 137 -16.92 -18.83 -11.11
C PRO A 137 -17.45 -17.95 -12.26
N GLU A 138 -18.71 -18.07 -12.67
CA GLU A 138 -19.30 -17.20 -13.69
C GLU A 138 -19.48 -15.77 -13.18
N VAL A 139 -19.94 -15.63 -11.93
CA VAL A 139 -20.10 -14.34 -11.26
C VAL A 139 -18.74 -13.67 -11.03
N GLU A 140 -17.72 -14.43 -10.62
CA GLU A 140 -16.36 -13.88 -10.44
C GLU A 140 -15.77 -13.37 -11.76
N LYS A 141 -16.03 -14.05 -12.87
CA LYS A 141 -15.60 -13.60 -14.21
C LYS A 141 -16.33 -12.33 -14.63
N ALA A 142 -17.65 -12.26 -14.42
CA ALA A 142 -18.44 -11.07 -14.74
C ALA A 142 -17.98 -9.86 -13.90
N GLU A 143 -17.72 -10.06 -12.60
CA GLU A 143 -17.15 -9.00 -11.73
C GLU A 143 -15.74 -8.60 -12.18
N GLN A 144 -14.94 -9.52 -12.71
CA GLN A 144 -13.63 -9.20 -13.27
C GLN A 144 -13.78 -8.39 -14.55
N GLU A 145 -14.59 -8.83 -15.51
CA GLU A 145 -14.87 -8.13 -16.77
C GLU A 145 -15.37 -6.70 -16.54
N GLU A 146 -16.25 -6.49 -15.56
CA GLU A 146 -16.71 -5.15 -15.16
C GLU A 146 -15.54 -4.25 -14.71
N ARG A 147 -14.59 -4.79 -13.94
CA ARG A 147 -13.38 -4.05 -13.54
C ARG A 147 -12.48 -3.73 -14.72
N GLU A 148 -12.36 -4.64 -15.69
CA GLU A 148 -11.57 -4.40 -16.91
C GLU A 148 -12.22 -3.29 -17.74
N ASN A 149 -13.55 -3.33 -17.90
CA ASN A 149 -14.31 -2.29 -18.57
C ASN A 149 -14.14 -0.92 -17.88
N GLU A 150 -14.18 -0.87 -16.55
CA GLU A 150 -13.91 0.36 -15.79
C GLU A 150 -12.48 0.89 -16.03
N PHE A 151 -11.48 0.00 -16.06
CA PHE A 151 -10.09 0.34 -16.34
C PHE A 151 -9.92 0.95 -17.74
N TYR A 152 -10.47 0.30 -18.77
CA TYR A 152 -10.39 0.80 -20.15
C TYR A 152 -11.14 2.12 -20.34
N ALA A 153 -12.31 2.28 -19.70
CA ALA A 153 -13.04 3.54 -19.72
C ALA A 153 -12.27 4.69 -19.02
N GLU A 154 -11.55 4.42 -17.92
CA GLU A 154 -10.70 5.43 -17.27
C GLU A 154 -9.48 5.79 -18.14
N MET A 155 -8.85 4.81 -18.79
CA MET A 155 -7.77 5.03 -19.74
C MET A 155 -8.20 5.91 -20.91
N GLU A 156 -9.39 5.65 -21.48
CA GLU A 156 -9.96 6.47 -22.55
C GLU A 156 -10.23 7.90 -22.10
N ARG A 157 -10.90 8.10 -20.96
CA ARG A 157 -11.11 9.44 -20.38
C ARG A 157 -9.79 10.18 -20.13
N ASN A 158 -8.77 9.47 -19.65
CA ASN A 158 -7.45 10.06 -19.45
C ASN A 158 -6.86 10.49 -20.80
N LYS A 159 -6.87 9.62 -21.82
CA LYS A 159 -6.37 9.91 -23.17
C LYS A 159 -7.06 11.13 -23.77
N GLU A 160 -8.39 11.19 -23.72
CA GLU A 160 -9.16 12.35 -24.20
C GLU A 160 -8.78 13.64 -23.47
N SER A 161 -8.56 13.58 -22.15
CA SER A 161 -8.12 14.73 -21.35
C SER A 161 -6.70 15.19 -21.73
N TRP A 162 -5.81 14.26 -22.09
CA TRP A 162 -4.50 14.57 -22.65
C TRP A 162 -4.60 15.23 -24.03
N GLU A 163 -5.46 14.70 -24.92
CA GLU A 163 -5.70 15.26 -26.26
C GLU A 163 -6.34 16.66 -26.21
N ARG A 164 -7.23 16.91 -25.24
CA ARG A 164 -7.83 18.22 -24.96
C ARG A 164 -6.86 19.20 -24.29
N GLY A 165 -5.66 18.75 -23.90
CA GLY A 165 -4.63 19.57 -23.27
C GLY A 165 -4.93 19.97 -21.81
N GLU A 166 -5.88 19.31 -21.15
CA GLU A 166 -6.29 19.64 -19.77
C GLU A 166 -5.31 19.06 -18.73
N ARG A 167 -4.69 17.91 -19.02
CA ARG A 167 -3.57 17.35 -18.24
C ARG A 167 -2.25 17.77 -18.88
N GLY A 168 -1.97 19.06 -18.80
CA GLY A 168 -0.77 19.66 -19.38
C GLY A 168 0.53 19.10 -18.78
N ALA A 169 1.55 18.94 -19.63
CA ALA A 169 2.93 18.79 -19.23
C ALA A 169 3.25 19.80 -18.11
N GLY A 170 3.51 19.28 -16.92
CA GLY A 170 3.79 20.11 -15.75
C GLY A 170 4.94 21.07 -16.02
N ARG A 171 4.63 22.36 -16.03
CA ARG A 171 5.41 23.45 -15.43
C ARG A 171 6.93 23.22 -15.36
N TRP A 172 7.59 23.19 -16.51
CA TRP A 172 9.01 23.52 -16.64
C TRP A 172 9.15 24.74 -17.54
N ASN A 173 8.78 25.91 -17.00
CA ASN A 173 9.23 27.18 -17.55
C ASN A 173 10.74 27.28 -17.30
N PHE A 174 11.52 26.69 -18.20
CA PHE A 174 12.91 27.06 -18.37
C PHE A 174 12.91 28.54 -18.73
N ARG A 175 13.45 29.34 -17.81
CA ARG A 175 13.67 30.77 -17.93
C ARG A 175 14.66 31.02 -19.07
N SER A 176 14.19 30.91 -20.31
CA SER A 176 14.88 31.44 -21.48
C SER A 176 14.87 32.96 -21.35
N ARG A 177 15.95 33.48 -20.78
CA ARG A 177 16.42 34.87 -21.00
C ARG A 177 16.72 35.01 -22.50
N GLY A 178 15.66 35.10 -23.29
CA GLY A 178 15.66 35.45 -24.70
C GLY A 178 15.63 36.96 -24.85
N ARG A 179 16.82 37.56 -24.78
CA ARG A 179 17.30 38.63 -25.65
C ARG A 179 16.24 39.17 -26.64
N ARG A 180 15.55 40.27 -26.30
CA ARG A 180 14.82 41.08 -27.28
C ARG A 180 15.59 42.37 -27.52
N GLY A 181 16.36 42.37 -28.59
CA GLY A 181 16.87 43.58 -29.22
C GLY A 181 15.79 44.29 -30.01
N GLY A 182 16.01 45.58 -30.24
CA GLY A 182 15.15 46.52 -30.98
C GLY A 182 14.63 47.61 -30.05
N GLY A 183 14.93 48.89 -30.19
CA GLY A 183 15.63 49.64 -31.22
C GLY A 183 15.22 51.12 -31.09
N GLY A 184 16.21 51.99 -30.87
CA GLY A 184 16.25 53.41 -31.30
C GLY A 184 15.22 54.44 -30.79
N ARG A 185 15.74 55.44 -30.06
CA ARG A 185 15.55 56.92 -30.18
C ARG A 185 16.05 57.50 -28.84
N GLY A 186 17.23 58.11 -28.75
CA GLY A 186 17.59 59.38 -29.39
C GLY A 186 17.14 60.51 -28.47
N HIS A 187 18.08 61.13 -27.74
CA HIS A 187 18.18 62.55 -27.37
C HIS A 187 19.29 62.71 -26.32
N GLY A 188 20.38 63.34 -26.75
CA GLY A 188 21.51 63.67 -25.89
C GLY A 188 21.27 64.92 -25.05
N ARG A 189 21.96 64.98 -23.92
CA ARG A 189 22.52 66.19 -23.33
C ARG A 189 23.57 65.80 -22.27
N PRO A 190 24.74 66.46 -22.24
CA PRO A 190 25.79 66.14 -21.30
C PRO A 190 25.50 66.77 -19.93
N ARG A 191 25.89 66.07 -18.87
CA ARG A 191 26.06 66.65 -17.54
C ARG A 191 27.32 67.50 -17.54
N ASN A 192 27.22 68.68 -16.92
CA ASN A 192 28.33 69.23 -16.16
C ASN A 192 28.29 68.59 -14.77
#